data_AF-A0A410MB66-F1
#
_entry.id   AF-A0A410MB66-F1
#
_cell.length_a   1.000
_cell.length_b   1.000
_cell.length_c   1.000
_cell.angle_alpha   90.00
_cell.angle_beta   90.00
_cell.angle_gamma   90.00
#
_symmetry.space_group_name_H-M   'P 1'
#
loop_
_entity.id
_entity.type
_entity.pdbx_description
1 polymer ?
#
loop_
_entity_poly.entity_id
_entity_poly.type
_entity_poly.pdbx_seq_one_letter_code
_entity_poly.pdbx_strand_id
1 'polypeptide(L)'
;MGQQNLWKGVLLGAAIGGAIALIDQDTRRYVGEKSRNAGATCQGYVKHPSEAIHSLRVCYDSFSTQLNKGVEDLLELLQKAESMLNKVGEINQEVKQQLEAVDDPKEAS
;
A
#
# COMPACT_ATOMS: atom_id res chain seq x y z
N MET A 1 -1.77 -22.53 24.89
CA MET A 1 -0.65 -23.46 24.54
C MET A 1 -0.17 -23.33 23.08
N GLY A 2 -0.98 -22.89 22.10
CA GLY A 2 -0.52 -22.77 20.70
C GLY A 2 0.55 -21.70 20.43
N GLN A 3 0.44 -20.51 21.05
CA GLN A 3 1.40 -19.41 20.85
C GLN A 3 2.84 -19.80 21.24
N GLN A 4 3.02 -20.45 22.38
CA GLN A 4 4.32 -20.93 22.85
C GLN A 4 4.94 -22.02 21.96
N ASN A 5 4.12 -22.83 21.28
CA ASN A 5 4.59 -23.82 20.31
C ASN A 5 4.99 -23.18 18.97
N LEU A 6 4.25 -22.17 18.51
CA LEU A 6 4.61 -21.36 17.34
C LEU A 6 5.96 -20.66 17.54
N TRP A 7 6.13 -19.96 18.67
CA TRP A 7 7.39 -19.28 18.97
C TRP A 7 8.56 -20.25 19.12
N LYS A 8 8.36 -21.41 19.75
CA LYS A 8 9.40 -22.45 19.80
C LYS A 8 9.79 -22.96 18.41
N GLY A 9 8.82 -23.21 17.53
CA GLY A 9 9.08 -23.65 16.15
C GLY A 9 9.83 -22.59 15.34
N VAL A 10 9.41 -21.32 15.43
CA VAL A 10 10.08 -20.19 14.77
C VAL A 10 11.51 -20.03 15.30
N LEU A 11 11.72 -20.08 16.61
CA LEU A 11 13.05 -19.95 17.22
C LEU A 11 13.96 -21.10 16.83
N LEU A 12 13.45 -22.33 16.81
CA LEU A 12 14.23 -23.50 16.40
C LEU A 12 14.60 -23.45 14.91
N GLY A 13 13.65 -23.08 14.05
CA GLY A 13 13.88 -22.90 12.62
C GLY A 13 14.87 -21.77 12.32
N ALA A 14 14.74 -20.63 13.01
CA ALA A 14 15.66 -19.51 12.89
C ALA A 14 17.06 -19.86 13.41
N ALA A 15 17.17 -20.65 14.48
CA ALA A 15 18.46 -21.10 15.00
C ALA A 15 19.19 -22.00 14.01
N ILE A 16 18.48 -22.97 13.42
CA ILE A 16 19.03 -23.89 12.42
C ILE A 16 19.37 -23.14 11.13
N GLY A 17 18.44 -22.34 10.61
CA GLY A 17 18.65 -21.53 9.40
C GLY A 17 19.77 -20.51 9.57
N GLY A 18 19.85 -19.87 10.74
CA GLY A 18 20.94 -18.96 11.09
C GLY A 18 22.29 -19.66 11.20
N ALA A 19 22.33 -20.85 11.81
CA ALA A 19 23.56 -21.64 11.89
C ALA A 19 24.07 -22.04 10.50
N ILE A 20 23.17 -22.43 9.59
CA ILE A 20 23.52 -22.78 8.20
C ILE A 20 23.99 -21.54 7.44
N ALA A 21 23.28 -20.41 7.55
CA ALA A 21 23.65 -19.16 6.89
C ALA A 21 25.02 -18.64 7.34
N LEU A 22 25.39 -18.87 8.61
CA LEU A 22 26.68 -18.45 9.16
C LEU A 22 27.86 -19.36 8.79
N ILE A 23 27.70 -20.40 7.98
CA ILE A 23 28.85 -21.21 7.52
C ILE A 23 29.68 -20.42 6.48
N ASP A 24 29.02 -19.54 5.73
CA ASP A 24 29.63 -18.73 4.70
C ASP A 24 30.32 -17.47 5.27
N GLN A 25 31.52 -17.17 4.76
CA GLN A 25 32.35 -16.08 5.27
C GLN A 25 31.78 -14.69 4.95
N ASP A 26 31.19 -14.52 3.77
CA ASP A 26 30.53 -13.27 3.37
C ASP A 26 29.29 -13.02 4.24
N THR A 27 28.52 -14.08 4.51
CA THR A 27 27.35 -14.00 5.38
C THR A 27 27.73 -13.61 6.82
N ARG A 28 28.85 -14.11 7.35
CA ARG A 28 29.37 -13.67 8.68
C ARG A 28 29.72 -12.19 8.73
N ARG A 29 30.41 -11.68 7.71
CA ARG A 29 30.80 -10.25 7.64
C ARG A 29 29.57 -9.37 7.52
N TYR A 30 28.65 -9.74 6.62
CA TYR A 30 27.39 -9.02 6.41
C TYR A 30 26.53 -8.97 7.68
N VAL A 31 26.31 -10.13 8.33
CA VAL A 31 25.52 -10.21 9.56
C VAL A 31 26.20 -9.43 10.68
N GLY A 32 27.52 -9.53 10.86
CA GLY A 32 28.26 -8.80 11.88
C GLY A 32 28.17 -7.27 11.70
N GLU A 33 28.33 -6.78 10.47
CA GLU A 33 28.24 -5.35 10.16
C GLU A 33 26.81 -4.82 10.34
N LYS A 34 25.81 -5.54 9.83
CA LYS A 34 24.39 -5.17 10.00
C LYS A 34 23.95 -5.22 11.45
N SER A 35 24.36 -6.22 12.21
CA SER A 35 24.02 -6.35 13.63
C SER A 35 24.64 -5.22 14.45
N ARG A 36 25.90 -4.84 14.16
CA ARG A 36 26.55 -3.69 14.80
C ARG A 36 25.85 -2.37 14.46
N ASN A 37 25.47 -2.17 13.20
CA ASN A 37 24.77 -0.97 12.77
C ASN A 37 23.37 -0.89 13.39
N ALA A 38 22.62 -2.01 13.40
CA ALA A 38 21.33 -2.08 14.06
C ALA A 38 21.43 -1.81 15.56
N GLY A 39 22.45 -2.36 16.23
CA GLY A 39 22.73 -2.09 17.64
C GLY A 39 23.05 -0.62 17.92
N ALA A 40 23.85 0.03 17.06
CA ALA A 40 24.15 1.45 17.17
C ALA A 40 22.89 2.32 17.00
N THR A 41 22.04 2.00 16.01
CA THR A 41 20.76 2.67 15.78
C THR A 41 19.80 2.50 16.95
N CYS A 42 19.63 1.28 17.46
CA CYS A 42 18.81 1.01 18.63
C CYS A 42 19.34 1.74 19.88
N GLN A 43 20.66 1.76 20.08
CA GLN A 43 21.27 2.52 21.17
C GLN A 43 21.07 4.02 21.00
N GLY A 44 21.10 4.54 19.77
CA GLY A 44 20.75 5.92 19.43
C GLY A 44 19.32 6.27 19.85
N TYR A 45 18.35 5.41 19.53
CA TYR A 45 16.95 5.62 19.93
C TYR A 45 16.74 5.57 21.45
N VAL A 46 17.45 4.70 22.17
CA VAL A 46 17.38 4.63 23.64
C VAL A 46 18.02 5.85 24.31
N LYS A 47 19.11 6.39 23.73
CA LYS A 47 19.79 7.58 24.25
C LYS A 47 19.07 8.88 23.90
N HIS A 48 18.30 8.91 22.82
CA HIS A 48 17.56 10.08 22.34
C HIS A 48 16.07 9.78 22.14
N PRO A 49 15.31 9.53 23.23
CA PRO A 49 13.90 9.16 23.14
C PRO A 49 13.03 10.24 22.49
N SER A 50 13.38 11.53 22.64
CA SER A 50 12.66 12.63 21.97
C SER A 50 12.78 12.57 20.45
N GLU A 51 13.92 12.14 19.91
CA GLU A 51 14.12 11.98 18.47
C GLU A 51 13.38 10.75 17.94
N ALA A 52 13.29 9.68 18.73
CA ALA A 52 12.47 8.50 18.44
C ALA A 52 10.96 8.84 18.37
N ILE A 53 10.45 9.61 19.35
CA ILE A 53 9.06 10.06 19.35
C ILE A 53 8.80 11.03 18.18
N HIS A 54 9.74 11.91 17.88
CA HIS A 54 9.63 12.84 16.76
C HIS A 54 9.54 12.10 15.42
N SER A 55 10.43 11.13 15.18
CA SER A 55 10.44 10.32 13.96
C SER A 55 9.17 9.46 13.82
N LEU A 56 8.67 8.88 14.91
CA LEU A 56 7.36 8.23 14.94
C LEU A 56 6.23 9.19 14.55
N ARG A 57 6.24 10.40 15.11
CA ARG A 57 5.23 11.42 14.81
C ARG A 57 5.27 11.84 13.34
N VAL A 58 6.45 12.09 12.79
CA VAL A 58 6.63 12.43 11.37
C VAL A 58 6.14 11.30 10.47
N CYS A 59 6.42 10.04 10.84
CA CYS A 59 5.95 8.88 10.08
C CYS A 59 4.42 8.77 10.12
N TYR A 60 3.81 8.98 11.29
CA TYR A 60 2.36 9.00 11.44
C TYR A 60 1.70 10.13 10.65
N ASP A 61 2.27 11.34 10.70
CA ASP A 61 1.76 12.51 9.99
C ASP A 61 1.84 12.31 8.47
N SER A 62 2.97 11.78 7.99
CA SER A 62 3.16 11.42 6.58
C SER A 62 2.21 10.31 6.13
N PHE A 63 1.96 9.32 6.98
CA PHE A 63 1.02 8.24 6.70
C PHE A 63 -0.42 8.74 6.65
N SER A 64 -0.84 9.53 7.64
CA SER A 64 -2.17 10.12 7.69
C SER A 64 -2.42 11.05 6.50
N THR A 65 -1.43 11.86 6.12
CA THR A 65 -1.51 12.75 4.95
C THR A 65 -1.65 11.95 3.65
N GLN A 66 -0.88 10.89 3.47
CA GLN A 66 -0.99 10.04 2.28
C GLN A 66 -2.33 9.29 2.22
N LEU A 67 -2.83 8.83 3.37
CA LEU A 67 -4.15 8.20 3.44
C LEU A 67 -5.26 9.17 3.06
N ASN A 68 -5.27 10.38 3.63
CA ASN A 68 -6.28 11.39 3.33
C ASN A 68 -6.26 11.75 1.85
N LYS A 69 -5.07 11.99 1.26
CA LYS A 69 -4.93 12.23 -0.18
C LYS A 69 -5.46 11.07 -1.03
N GLY A 70 -5.15 9.83 -0.65
CA GLY A 70 -5.66 8.66 -1.36
C GLY A 70 -7.18 8.55 -1.29
N VAL A 71 -7.81 8.90 -0.17
CA VAL A 71 -9.27 8.94 -0.04
C VAL A 71 -9.86 10.07 -0.89
N GLU A 72 -9.23 11.24 -0.91
CA GLU A 72 -9.65 12.39 -1.72
C GLU A 72 -9.59 12.07 -3.22
N ASP A 73 -8.48 11.49 -3.69
CA ASP A 73 -8.30 11.06 -5.08
C ASP A 73 -9.35 10.00 -5.49
N LEU A 74 -9.68 9.07 -4.58
CA LEU A 74 -10.72 8.06 -4.81
C LEU A 74 -12.12 8.67 -4.89
N LEU A 75 -12.44 9.65 -4.05
CA LEU A 75 -13.71 10.37 -4.10
C LEU A 75 -13.83 11.16 -5.40
N GLU A 76 -12.77 11.84 -5.83
CA GLU A 76 -12.75 12.58 -7.08
C GLU A 76 -12.92 11.64 -8.30
N LEU A 77 -12.26 10.47 -8.27
CA LEU A 77 -12.45 9.43 -9.28
C LEU A 77 -13.88 8.90 -9.31
N LEU A 78 -14.50 8.70 -8.15
CA LEU A 78 -15.87 8.20 -8.05
C LEU A 78 -16.87 9.21 -8.65
N GLN A 79 -16.72 10.50 -8.30
CA GLN A 79 -17.53 11.59 -8.86
C GLN A 79 -17.34 11.72 -10.38
N LYS A 80 -16.11 11.54 -10.86
CA LYS A 80 -15.79 11.59 -12.29
C LYS A 80 -16.38 10.39 -13.04
N ALA A 81 -16.37 9.21 -12.42
CA ALA A 81 -17.00 8.01 -12.96
C ALA A 81 -18.53 8.16 -13.03
N GLU A 82 -19.16 8.71 -12.00
CA GLU A 82 -20.59 9.02 -11.97
C GLU A 82 -20.96 10.05 -13.05
N SER A 83 -20.15 11.10 -13.21
CA SER A 83 -20.33 12.12 -14.25
C SER A 83 -20.16 11.55 -15.67
N MET A 84 -19.22 10.61 -15.87
CA MET A 84 -19.06 9.90 -17.13
C MET A 84 -20.23 8.97 -17.43
N LEU A 85 -20.73 8.24 -16.43
CA LEU A 85 -21.91 7.39 -16.56
C LEU A 85 -23.16 8.19 -16.92
N ASN A 86 -23.38 9.33 -16.27
CA ASN A 86 -24.49 10.24 -16.62
C ASN A 86 -24.36 10.79 -18.03
N LYS A 87 -23.16 11.27 -18.43
CA LYS A 87 -22.92 11.72 -19.81
C LYS A 87 -23.15 10.62 -20.83
N VAL A 88 -22.69 9.39 -20.56
CA VAL A 88 -22.91 8.26 -21.47
C VAL A 88 -24.40 7.91 -21.53
N GLY A 89 -25.13 8.01 -20.41
CA GLY A 89 -26.59 7.83 -20.37
C GLY A 89 -27.34 8.88 -21.19
N GLU A 90 -26.98 10.16 -21.06
CA GLU A 90 -27.55 11.26 -21.86
C GLU A 90 -27.23 11.08 -23.36
N ILE A 91 -25.97 10.78 -23.69
CA ILE A 91 -25.56 10.52 -25.09
C ILE A 91 -26.33 9.32 -25.65
N ASN A 92 -26.57 8.26 -24.88
CA ASN A 92 -27.36 7.12 -25.34
C ASN A 92 -28.83 7.49 -25.61
N GLN A 93 -29.42 8.39 -24.82
CA GLN A 93 -30.78 8.88 -25.05
C GLN A 93 -30.87 9.81 -26.26
N GLU A 94 -29.92 10.72 -26.44
CA GLU A 94 -29.86 11.60 -27.62
C GLU A 94 -29.60 10.81 -28.91
N VAL A 95 -28.67 9.84 -28.88
CA VAL A 95 -28.39 8.97 -30.02
C VAL A 95 -29.58 8.08 -30.36
N LYS A 96 -30.31 7.58 -29.35
CA LYS A 96 -31.51 6.76 -29.57
C LYS A 96 -32.68 7.58 -30.15
N GLN A 97 -32.87 8.82 -29.71
CA GLN A 97 -33.85 9.73 -30.31
C GLN A 97 -33.48 10.13 -31.74
N GLN A 98 -32.19 10.33 -32.03
CA GLN A 98 -31.72 10.62 -33.39
C GLN A 98 -31.79 9.39 -34.31
N LEU A 99 -31.58 8.17 -33.78
CA LEU A 99 -31.81 6.94 -34.53
C LEU A 99 -33.30 6.71 -34.81
N GLU A 100 -34.19 6.92 -33.83
CA GLU A 100 -35.65 6.82 -34.04
C GLU A 100 -36.17 7.89 -35.02
N ALA A 101 -35.55 9.06 -35.09
CA ALA A 101 -35.89 10.11 -36.07
C ALA A 101 -35.35 9.83 -37.49
N VAL A 102 -34.35 8.95 -37.64
CA VAL A 102 -33.81 8.53 -38.94
C VAL A 102 -34.48 7.26 -39.47
N ASP A 103 -35.08 6.44 -38.61
CA ASP A 103 -35.78 5.19 -38.98
C ASP A 103 -37.25 5.40 -39.42
N ASP A 104 -37.75 6.64 -39.47
CA ASP A 104 -39.03 6.98 -40.13
C ASP A 104 -38.77 7.63 -41.51
N PRO A 105 -38.42 6.85 -42.56
CA PRO A 105 -38.71 7.27 -43.91
C PRO A 105 -40.22 7.08 -44.11
N LYS A 106 -41.00 8.10 -43.72
CA LYS A 106 -42.27 8.37 -44.38
C LYS A 106 -42.07 8.31 -45.88
N GLU A 107 -42.79 7.38 -46.49
CA GLU A 107 -43.66 7.66 -47.63
C GLU A 107 -43.11 8.72 -48.59
N ALA A 108 -42.09 8.37 -49.36
CA ALA A 108 -41.75 9.09 -50.59
C ALA A 108 -41.93 8.12 -51.76
N SER A 109 -43.20 8.04 -52.17
CA SER A 109 -43.74 8.01 -53.53
C SER A 109 -43.12 7.11 -54.60
#